data_AF-A0A6I5PCP8-F1
#
_entry.id   AF-A0A6I5PCP8-F1
#
_cell.length_a   1.000
_cell.length_b   1.000
_cell.length_c   1.000
_cell.angle_alpha   90.00
_cell.angle_beta   90.00
_cell.angle_gamma   90.00
#
_symmetry.space_group_name_H-M   'P 1'
#
loop_
_entity.id
_entity.type
_entity.pdbx_description
1 polymer ?
#
loop_
_entity_poly.entity_id
_entity_poly.type
_entity_poly.pdbx_seq_one_letter_code
_entity_poly.pdbx_strand_id
1 'polypeptide(L)'
;MTYAITSNCIGCQRCVSACPTAAIQKDGAQARIDVNRCNQCVGSFSVPQCWASCPTSHGCIEALAAATTDYWENWFTTYTHVVQRLNKTANPKYWNRWFDRYAAMVKRLQKERSVTP
;
A
#
# COMPACT_ATOMS: atom_id res chain seq x y z
N MET A 1 -9.39 12.51 -13.50
CA MET A 1 -8.31 11.64 -12.98
C MET A 1 -8.68 10.20 -13.32
N THR A 2 -7.73 9.33 -13.66
CA THR A 2 -8.01 7.97 -14.16
C THR A 2 -7.03 6.99 -13.51
N TYR A 3 -7.33 5.70 -13.50
CA TYR A 3 -6.41 4.65 -13.01
C TYR A 3 -5.71 3.98 -14.20
N ALA A 4 -4.47 3.54 -13.99
CA ALA A 4 -3.64 2.85 -14.97
C ALA A 4 -3.08 1.55 -14.40
N ILE A 5 -2.96 0.54 -15.26
CA ILE A 5 -2.25 -0.71 -14.93
C ILE A 5 -0.76 -0.49 -15.19
N THR A 6 0.09 -0.88 -14.24
CA THR A 6 1.55 -0.71 -14.35
C THR A 6 2.24 -2.02 -14.75
N SER A 7 3.55 -1.95 -15.01
CA SER A 7 4.41 -3.12 -15.21
C SER A 7 4.45 -4.08 -14.01
N ASN A 8 4.04 -3.64 -12.82
CA ASN A 8 3.94 -4.49 -11.62
C ASN A 8 2.68 -5.38 -11.60
N CYS A 9 1.88 -5.35 -12.66
CA CYS A 9 0.75 -6.24 -12.83
C CYS A 9 1.21 -7.67 -13.14
N ILE A 10 0.80 -8.60 -12.29
CA ILE A 10 1.11 -10.04 -12.39
C ILE A 10 -0.01 -10.87 -13.06
N GLY A 11 -1.00 -10.23 -13.67
CA GLY A 11 -2.07 -10.93 -14.39
C GLY A 11 -3.03 -11.74 -13.51
N CYS A 12 -3.14 -11.45 -12.21
CA CYS A 12 -3.98 -12.22 -11.26
C CYS A 12 -5.50 -12.04 -11.42
N GLN A 13 -5.94 -11.11 -12.28
CA GLN A 13 -7.35 -10.86 -12.66
C GLN A 13 -8.32 -10.42 -11.54
N ARG A 14 -7.87 -10.21 -10.30
CA ARG A 14 -8.73 -9.73 -9.19
C ARG A 14 -9.42 -8.39 -9.50
N CYS A 15 -8.69 -7.46 -10.10
CA CYS A 15 -9.23 -6.15 -10.47
C CYS A 15 -10.29 -6.22 -11.58
N VAL A 16 -10.29 -7.26 -12.42
CA VAL A 16 -11.32 -7.49 -13.45
C VAL A 16 -12.66 -7.76 -12.79
N SER A 17 -12.69 -8.70 -11.83
CA SER A 17 -13.91 -9.03 -11.09
C SER A 17 -14.40 -7.91 -10.15
N ALA A 18 -13.48 -7.06 -9.68
CA ALA A 18 -13.80 -6.02 -8.71
C ALA A 18 -14.30 -4.71 -9.35
N CYS A 19 -14.16 -4.53 -10.66
CA CYS A 19 -14.50 -3.27 -11.32
C CYS A 19 -16.03 -3.17 -11.59
N PRO A 20 -16.75 -2.20 -10.99
CA PRO A 20 -18.21 -2.11 -11.12
C PRO A 20 -18.68 -1.72 -12.53
N THR A 21 -17.86 -1.00 -13.30
CA THR A 21 -18.20 -0.61 -14.68
C THR A 21 -17.67 -1.57 -15.74
N ALA A 22 -17.03 -2.67 -15.32
CA ALA A 22 -16.30 -3.60 -16.18
C ALA A 22 -15.32 -2.89 -17.14
N ALA A 23 -14.68 -1.81 -16.66
CA ALA A 23 -13.67 -1.06 -17.40
C ALA A 23 -12.33 -1.80 -17.51
N ILE A 24 -12.13 -2.88 -16.75
CA ILE A 24 -10.86 -3.62 -16.71
C ILE A 24 -11.03 -4.96 -17.42
N GLN A 25 -10.15 -5.24 -18.37
CA GLN A 25 -10.14 -6.48 -19.14
C GLN A 25 -8.75 -7.11 -19.12
N LYS A 26 -8.69 -8.43 -19.30
CA LYS A 26 -7.41 -9.14 -19.47
C LYS A 26 -6.87 -8.88 -20.87
N ASP A 27 -5.60 -8.49 -20.94
CA ASP A 27 -4.87 -8.25 -22.19
C ASP A 27 -3.52 -8.97 -22.11
N GLY A 28 -3.45 -10.17 -22.71
CA GLY A 28 -2.30 -11.05 -22.60
C GLY A 28 -1.97 -11.45 -21.16
N ALA A 29 -0.75 -11.12 -20.70
CA ALA A 29 -0.25 -11.41 -19.35
C ALA A 29 -0.64 -10.36 -18.30
N GLN A 30 -1.20 -9.22 -18.70
CA GLN A 30 -1.57 -8.13 -17.80
C GLN A 30 -3.06 -7.79 -17.94
N ALA A 31 -3.52 -6.87 -17.09
CA ALA A 31 -4.82 -6.26 -17.23
C ALA A 31 -4.68 -4.93 -17.99
N ARG A 32 -5.76 -4.46 -18.62
CA ARG A 32 -5.85 -3.16 -19.26
C ARG A 32 -7.11 -2.45 -18.80
N ILE A 33 -7.01 -1.15 -18.53
CA ILE A 33 -8.13 -0.29 -18.17
C ILE A 33 -8.58 0.47 -19.42
N ASP A 34 -9.87 0.38 -19.74
CA ASP A 34 -10.54 1.29 -20.67
C ASP A 34 -10.86 2.60 -19.94
N VAL A 35 -10.13 3.64 -20.31
CA VAL A 35 -10.22 4.97 -19.70
C VAL A 35 -11.61 5.59 -19.88
N ASN A 36 -12.29 5.29 -20.99
CA ASN A 36 -13.61 5.84 -21.29
C ASN A 36 -14.71 5.24 -20.41
N ARG A 37 -14.46 4.07 -19.81
CA ARG A 37 -15.40 3.36 -18.93
C ARG A 37 -15.06 3.49 -17.45
N CYS A 38 -13.86 3.97 -17.13
CA CYS A 38 -13.39 4.12 -15.76
C CYS A 38 -14.00 5.38 -15.14
N ASN A 39 -14.94 5.20 -14.21
CA ASN A 39 -15.54 6.27 -13.42
C ASN A 39 -14.88 6.43 -12.04
N GLN A 40 -13.70 5.86 -11.82
CA GLN A 40 -13.03 5.82 -10.51
C GLN A 40 -13.86 5.16 -9.39
N CYS A 41 -14.79 4.27 -9.76
CA CYS A 41 -15.80 3.70 -8.85
C CYS A 41 -16.79 4.72 -8.25
N VAL A 42 -16.84 5.97 -8.73
CA VAL A 42 -17.79 6.98 -8.28
C VAL A 42 -19.22 6.50 -8.51
N GLY A 43 -20.07 6.61 -7.48
CA GLY A 43 -21.44 6.11 -7.51
C GLY A 43 -21.59 4.62 -7.19
N SER A 44 -20.48 3.88 -7.00
CA SER A 44 -20.52 2.48 -6.55
C SER A 44 -19.77 2.29 -5.23
N PHE A 45 -18.56 2.81 -5.11
CA PHE A 45 -17.71 2.67 -3.92
C PHE A 45 -16.98 3.98 -3.60
N SER A 46 -16.64 4.18 -2.33
CA SER A 46 -15.83 5.33 -1.87
C SER A 46 -14.33 5.17 -2.15
N VAL A 47 -13.88 3.94 -2.45
CA VAL A 47 -12.49 3.60 -2.75
C VAL A 47 -12.42 2.83 -4.07
N PRO A 48 -11.45 3.12 -4.95
CA PRO A 48 -11.27 2.38 -6.19
C PRO A 48 -10.91 0.90 -5.92
N GLN A 49 -11.79 0.02 -6.38
CA GLN A 49 -11.71 -1.41 -6.10
C GLN A 49 -10.53 -2.09 -6.81
N CYS A 50 -10.11 -1.58 -7.97
CA CYS A 50 -8.96 -2.10 -8.71
C CYS A 50 -7.64 -1.92 -7.95
N TRP A 51 -7.50 -0.84 -7.18
CA TRP A 51 -6.36 -0.62 -6.30
C TRP A 51 -6.49 -1.47 -5.03
N ALA A 52 -7.64 -1.44 -4.35
CA ALA A 52 -7.87 -2.17 -3.10
C ALA A 52 -7.76 -3.70 -3.24
N SER A 53 -8.12 -4.25 -4.39
CA SER A 53 -8.03 -5.69 -4.68
C SER A 53 -6.68 -6.15 -5.24
N CYS A 54 -5.75 -5.22 -5.49
CA CYS A 54 -4.46 -5.52 -6.10
C CYS A 54 -3.50 -6.14 -5.07
N PRO A 55 -3.03 -7.39 -5.27
CA PRO A 55 -2.18 -8.07 -4.29
C PRO A 55 -0.75 -7.52 -4.24
N THR A 56 -0.31 -6.83 -5.30
CA THR A 56 1.03 -6.21 -5.36
C THR A 56 1.02 -4.74 -4.94
N SER A 57 -0.15 -4.16 -4.63
CA SER A 57 -0.39 -2.74 -4.31
C SER A 57 0.01 -1.71 -5.38
N HIS A 58 0.86 -2.09 -6.33
CA HIS A 58 1.44 -1.23 -7.37
C HIS A 58 0.97 -1.61 -8.78
N GLY A 59 0.23 -2.71 -8.95
CA GLY A 59 -0.24 -3.16 -10.27
C GLY A 59 -1.34 -2.28 -10.88
N CYS A 60 -2.07 -1.52 -10.08
CA CYS A 60 -3.09 -0.57 -10.52
C CYS A 60 -2.99 0.70 -9.68
N ILE A 61 -2.63 1.84 -10.28
CA ILE A 61 -2.41 3.11 -9.57
C ILE A 61 -3.10 4.27 -10.28
N GLU A 62 -3.21 5.42 -9.62
CA GLU A 62 -3.68 6.64 -10.28
C GLU A 62 -2.75 7.04 -11.42
N ALA A 63 -3.31 7.37 -12.58
CA ALA A 63 -2.58 7.70 -13.79
C ALA A 63 -1.67 8.93 -13.62
N LEU A 64 -2.02 9.86 -12.72
CA LEU A 64 -1.14 10.97 -12.35
C LEU A 64 0.13 10.46 -11.62
N ALA A 65 -0.03 9.49 -10.72
CA ALA A 65 1.09 8.81 -10.06
C ALA A 65 1.87 7.89 -11.01
N ALA A 66 1.23 7.39 -12.07
CA ALA A 66 1.90 6.65 -13.14
C ALA A 66 2.74 7.57 -14.06
N ALA A 67 2.40 8.86 -14.15
CA ALA A 67 3.09 9.86 -14.96
C ALA A 67 4.26 10.53 -14.23
N THR A 68 4.35 10.42 -12.90
CA THR A 68 5.49 10.94 -12.13
C THR A 68 6.61 9.89 -12.13
N THR A 69 7.53 10.03 -13.09
CA THR A 69 8.74 9.24 -13.28
C THR A 69 9.80 9.38 -12.19
N ASP A 70 9.42 9.69 -10.94
CA ASP A 70 10.39 9.58 -9.86
C ASP A 70 9.79 8.94 -8.61
N TYR A 71 10.00 7.63 -8.53
CA TYR A 71 9.74 6.81 -7.35
C TYR A 71 10.25 7.49 -6.08
N TRP A 72 11.40 8.17 -6.15
CA TRP A 72 12.00 8.85 -5.02
C TRP A 72 11.17 10.03 -4.56
N GLU A 73 10.65 10.89 -5.43
CA GLU A 73 9.84 12.04 -5.01
C GLU A 73 8.53 11.61 -4.32
N ASN A 74 7.87 10.58 -4.84
CA ASN A 74 6.65 10.06 -4.20
C ASN A 74 6.95 9.36 -2.87
N TRP A 75 8.03 8.57 -2.81
CA TRP A 75 8.49 7.93 -1.58
C TRP A 75 8.87 8.99 -0.54
N PHE A 76 9.67 10.00 -0.92
CA PHE A 76 10.10 11.08 -0.03
C PHE A 76 8.91 11.92 0.45
N THR A 77 7.94 12.21 -0.41
CA THR A 77 6.74 12.96 -0.02
C THR A 77 5.91 12.17 1.00
N THR A 78 5.67 10.89 0.72
CA THR A 78 4.93 9.98 1.61
C THR A 78 5.67 9.79 2.94
N TYR A 79 6.97 9.52 2.88
CA TYR A 79 7.85 9.36 4.04
C TYR A 79 7.84 10.61 4.92
N THR A 80 8.05 11.78 4.32
CA THR A 80 8.09 13.07 5.05
C THR A 80 6.75 13.35 5.72
N HIS A 81 5.63 13.10 5.05
CA HIS A 81 4.30 13.25 5.64
C HIS A 81 4.07 12.33 6.84
N VAL A 82 4.44 11.05 6.72
CA VAL A 82 4.29 10.07 7.80
C VAL A 82 5.19 10.42 8.99
N VAL A 83 6.45 10.78 8.74
CA VAL A 83 7.41 11.20 9.77
C VAL A 83 6.96 12.47 10.47
N GLN A 84 6.47 13.48 9.75
CA GLN A 84 5.92 14.68 10.36
C GLN A 84 4.72 14.38 11.27
N ARG A 85 3.85 13.45 10.86
CA ARG A 85 2.70 13.02 11.67
C ARG A 85 3.14 12.26 12.92
N LEU A 86 4.13 11.37 12.79
CA LEU A 86 4.71 10.64 13.92
C LEU A 86 5.39 11.59 14.91
N ASN A 87 6.16 12.56 14.42
CA ASN A 87 6.82 13.56 15.26
C ASN A 87 5.81 14.48 15.96
N LYS A 88 4.69 14.82 15.30
CA LYS A 88 3.60 15.61 15.92
C LYS A 88 2.79 14.82 16.95
N THR A 89 2.63 13.51 16.75
CA THR A 89 1.82 12.63 17.62
C THR A 89 2.67 11.90 18.66
N ALA A 90 3.98 12.14 18.67
CA ALA A 90 4.88 11.53 19.63
C ALA A 90 4.48 11.97 21.03
N ASN A 91 3.76 11.09 21.75
CA ASN A 91 3.86 10.99 23.18
C ASN A 91 5.04 10.06 23.46
N PRO A 92 6.29 10.56 23.47
CA PRO A 92 7.50 9.75 23.58
C PRO A 92 7.47 8.87 24.84
N LYS A 93 6.71 9.28 25.87
CA LYS A 93 6.59 8.52 27.12
C LYS A 93 5.89 7.17 26.94
N TYR A 94 4.91 7.03 26.04
CA TYR A 94 4.24 5.74 25.82
C TYR A 94 5.18 4.76 25.11
N TRP A 95 5.76 5.19 23.99
CA TRP A 95 6.64 4.34 23.19
C TRP A 95 7.93 4.00 23.94
N ASN A 96 8.56 4.95 24.62
CA ASN A 96 9.76 4.68 25.42
C ASN A 96 9.47 3.63 26.51
N ARG A 97 8.35 3.77 27.24
CA ARG A 97 7.95 2.78 28.26
C ARG A 97 7.66 1.40 27.66
N TRP A 98 7.05 1.35 26.48
CA TRP A 98 6.79 0.08 25.79
C TRP A 98 8.09 -0.58 25.34
N PHE A 99 9.00 0.17 24.71
CA PHE A 99 10.31 -0.31 24.27
C PHE A 99 11.17 -0.79 25.45
N ASP A 100 11.22 -0.04 26.55
CA ASP A 100 11.97 -0.43 27.75
C ASP A 100 11.45 -1.76 28.33
N ARG A 101 10.12 -1.93 28.41
CA ARG A 101 9.51 -3.18 28.87
C ARG A 101 9.82 -4.34 27.93
N TYR A 102 9.70 -4.12 26.62
CA TYR A 102 9.98 -5.15 25.63
C TYR A 102 11.46 -5.58 25.67
N ALA A 103 12.39 -4.63 25.74
CA ALA A 103 13.82 -4.91 25.84
C ALA A 103 14.19 -5.67 27.13
N ALA A 104 13.56 -5.33 28.26
CA ALA A 104 13.73 -6.08 29.51
C ALA A 104 13.23 -7.53 29.39
N MET A 105 12.10 -7.75 28.72
CA MET A 105 11.55 -9.08 28.48
C MET A 105 12.45 -9.91 27.56
N VAL A 106 12.97 -9.33 26.48
CA VAL A 106 13.92 -10.01 25.59
C VAL A 106 15.20 -10.40 26.35
N LYS A 107 15.77 -9.51 27.17
CA LYS A 107 16.94 -9.85 28.01
C LYS A 107 16.65 -11.01 28.97
N ARG A 108 15.46 -11.03 29.58
CA ARG A 108 15.04 -12.13 30.45
C ARG A 108 14.96 -13.45 29.70
N LEU A 109 14.30 -13.47 28.54
CA LEU A 109 14.17 -14.66 27.69
C LEU A 109 15.54 -15.15 27.18
N GLN A 110 16.45 -14.24 26.83
CA GLN A 110 17.82 -14.57 26.45
C GLN A 110 18.59 -15.18 27.61
N LYS A 111 18.42 -14.66 28.83
CA LYS A 111 19.03 -15.20 30.05
C LYS A 111 18.47 -16.58 30.39
N GLU A 112 17.15 -16.77 30.33
CA GLU A 112 16.49 -18.07 30.54
C GLU A 112 16.99 -19.10 29.50
N ARG A 113 17.16 -18.70 28.24
CA ARG A 113 17.72 -19.55 27.18
C ARG A 113 19.19 -19.91 27.38
N SER A 114 19.96 -19.08 28.11
CA SER A 114 21.37 -19.36 28.43
C SER A 114 21.58 -20.25 29.67
N VAL A 115 20.52 -20.55 30.42
CA VAL A 115 20.57 -21.32 31.69
C VAL A 115 20.01 -22.74 31.53
N THR A 116 19.23 -23.02 30.48
CA THR A 116 18.92 -24.39 30.04
C THR A 116 20.12 -25.01 29.31
N PRO A 117 20.72 -26.12 29.81
CA PRO A 117 21.79 -26.84 29.12
C PRO A 117 21.31 -27.52 27.84
#